data_AF-A0A0C2IFI0-F1
#
_entry.id   AF-A0A0C2IFI0-F1
#
_cell.length_a   1.000
_cell.length_b   1.000
_cell.length_c   1.000
_cell.angle_alpha   90.00
_cell.angle_beta   90.00
_cell.angle_gamma   90.00
#
_symmetry.space_group_name_H-M   'P 1'
#
loop_
_entity.id
_entity.type
_entity.pdbx_description
1 polymer ?
#
loop_
_entity_poly.entity_id
_entity_poly.type
_entity_poly.pdbx_seq_one_letter_code
_entity_poly.pdbx_strand_id
1 'polypeptide(L)'
;MSGAGQRGVALISVLLIMTLALFVVGGLLRSHTQALQSSAQHMHQVQLRQWAIAAESWARELLQPPDLLEAKTINLAQPWARPALPFDLPGVEVRLEIEDLAARFNLTRLLLPGKADEISLERWARLLEALEIPALDLAPLRGTEVSDTSQLRLLPGVDQDLLQRLQPFVALLPAEATLNVNTASATQLAMLEGMTAADARAFVAQRPLEGYADAQAFTRAPGLDGLGIASHGLGVDSRWFRVTVEVSAGAARLRLVSDLERPRDSLRLRVLQRRFLAPTQGESPL
;
A
#
# COMPACT_ATOMS: atom_id res chain seq x y z
N MET A 1 66.01 16.29 -56.85
CA MET A 1 64.57 16.03 -56.63
C MET A 1 64.48 14.63 -56.03
N SER A 2 63.95 14.30 -54.85
CA SER A 2 62.93 14.85 -53.97
C SER A 2 63.18 14.34 -52.54
N GLY A 3 63.19 15.18 -51.51
CA GLY A 3 63.33 14.73 -50.11
C GLY A 3 62.55 15.56 -49.09
N ALA A 4 61.95 16.67 -49.50
CA ALA A 4 61.22 17.57 -48.62
C ALA A 4 59.73 17.18 -48.44
N GLY A 5 59.13 16.43 -49.36
CA GLY A 5 57.70 16.08 -49.34
C GLY A 5 57.30 14.91 -48.43
N GLN A 6 58.21 13.94 -48.21
CA GLN A 6 57.90 12.72 -47.45
C GLN A 6 57.93 12.91 -45.92
N ARG A 7 58.74 13.86 -45.41
CA ARG A 7 58.80 14.18 -43.98
C ARG A 7 57.57 14.95 -43.48
N GLY A 8 56.97 15.78 -44.34
CA GLY A 8 55.73 16.51 -44.02
C GLY A 8 54.52 15.58 -43.92
N VAL A 9 54.37 14.64 -44.86
CA VAL A 9 53.27 13.66 -44.83
C VAL A 9 53.40 12.73 -43.62
N ALA A 10 54.61 12.21 -43.34
CA ALA A 10 54.82 11.35 -42.17
C ALA A 10 54.47 12.03 -40.84
N LEU A 11 54.83 13.31 -40.68
CA LEU A 11 54.51 14.08 -39.48
C LEU A 11 52.99 14.30 -39.35
N ILE A 12 52.31 14.63 -40.46
CA ILE A 12 50.84 14.81 -40.49
C ILE A 12 50.13 13.50 -40.16
N SER A 13 50.59 12.35 -40.69
CA SER A 13 50.00 11.04 -40.40
C SER A 13 50.16 10.66 -38.93
N VAL A 14 51.35 10.87 -38.34
CA VAL A 14 51.63 10.58 -36.93
C VAL A 14 50.80 11.46 -36.01
N LEU A 15 50.71 12.77 -36.32
CA LEU A 15 49.86 13.70 -35.58
C LEU A 15 48.39 13.28 -35.67
N LEU A 16 47.90 12.93 -36.86
CA LEU A 16 46.50 12.50 -37.04
C LEU A 16 46.19 11.23 -36.23
N ILE A 17 47.07 10.23 -36.26
CA ILE A 17 46.90 8.97 -35.52
C ILE A 17 46.95 9.23 -34.01
N MET A 18 47.89 10.05 -33.52
CA MET A 18 47.92 10.44 -32.11
C MET A 18 46.64 11.17 -31.70
N THR A 19 46.20 12.15 -32.48
CA THR A 19 45.00 12.94 -32.18
C THR A 19 43.76 12.05 -32.11
N LEU A 20 43.63 11.10 -33.05
CA LEU A 20 42.56 10.11 -33.05
C LEU A 20 42.62 9.20 -31.82
N ALA A 21 43.80 8.69 -31.47
CA ALA A 21 43.99 7.86 -30.28
C ALA A 21 43.62 8.62 -28.99
N LEU A 22 44.04 9.87 -28.86
CA LEU A 22 43.69 10.74 -27.72
C LEU A 22 42.17 11.00 -27.64
N PHE A 23 41.50 11.18 -28.78
CA PHE A 23 40.04 11.35 -28.83
C PHE A 23 39.29 10.08 -28.38
N VAL A 24 39.72 8.90 -28.86
CA VAL A 24 39.14 7.60 -28.50
C VAL A 24 39.36 7.30 -27.01
N VAL A 25 40.59 7.50 -26.50
CA VAL A 25 40.93 7.27 -25.08
C VAL A 25 40.15 8.24 -24.18
N GLY A 26 40.04 9.52 -24.56
CA GLY A 26 39.24 10.50 -23.82
C GLY A 26 37.72 10.22 -23.85
N GLY A 27 37.23 9.54 -24.89
CA GLY A 27 35.86 9.03 -24.95
C GLY A 27 35.64 7.83 -24.02
N LEU A 28 36.57 6.88 -24.01
CA LEU A 28 36.52 5.68 -23.16
C LEU A 28 36.62 6.01 -21.66
N LEU A 29 37.43 7.01 -21.26
CA LEU A 29 37.51 7.46 -19.87
C LEU A 29 36.21 8.16 -19.40
N ARG A 30 35.55 8.90 -20.28
CA ARG A 30 34.23 9.51 -20.00
C ARG A 30 33.13 8.46 -19.88
N SER A 31 33.13 7.41 -20.70
CA SER A 31 32.16 6.31 -20.56
C SER A 31 32.41 5.47 -19.30
N HIS A 32 33.67 5.24 -18.93
CA HIS A 32 34.03 4.51 -17.70
C HIS A 32 33.56 5.22 -16.43
N THR A 33 33.67 6.55 -16.39
CA THR A 33 33.27 7.35 -15.22
C THR A 33 31.75 7.44 -15.06
N GLN A 34 31.00 7.50 -16.17
CA GLN A 34 29.53 7.43 -16.16
C GLN A 34 29.01 6.05 -15.73
N ALA A 35 29.69 4.97 -16.13
CA ALA A 35 29.35 3.60 -15.72
C ALA A 35 29.57 3.36 -14.21
N LEU A 36 30.62 3.93 -13.62
CA LEU A 36 30.89 3.79 -12.18
C LEU A 36 29.85 4.52 -11.31
N GLN A 37 29.44 5.73 -11.70
CA GLN A 37 28.44 6.51 -10.95
C GLN A 37 27.05 5.86 -11.00
N SER A 38 26.64 5.36 -12.17
CA SER A 38 25.38 4.63 -12.33
C SER A 38 25.38 3.28 -11.62
N SER A 39 26.53 2.59 -11.51
CA SER A 39 26.65 1.34 -10.75
C SER A 39 26.41 1.55 -9.25
N ALA A 40 26.94 2.63 -8.67
CA ALA A 40 26.71 2.98 -7.27
C ALA A 40 25.23 3.29 -6.99
N GLN A 41 24.56 4.03 -7.88
CA GLN A 41 23.13 4.32 -7.76
C GLN A 41 22.26 3.05 -7.89
N HIS A 42 22.58 2.16 -8.84
CA HIS A 42 21.89 0.88 -8.97
C HIS A 42 22.08 0.00 -7.73
N MET A 43 23.30 -0.06 -7.18
CA MET A 43 23.58 -0.82 -5.96
C MET A 43 22.73 -0.30 -4.78
N HIS A 44 22.63 1.01 -4.64
CA HIS A 44 21.86 1.63 -3.56
C HIS A 44 20.35 1.33 -3.68
N GLN A 45 19.80 1.34 -4.89
CA GLN A 45 18.41 0.96 -5.15
C GLN A 45 18.13 -0.52 -4.84
N VAL A 46 19.07 -1.41 -5.18
CA VAL A 46 18.97 -2.84 -4.84
C VAL A 46 19.01 -3.03 -3.33
N GLN A 47 19.86 -2.30 -2.62
CA GLN A 47 19.98 -2.37 -1.16
C GLN A 47 18.67 -1.93 -0.47
N LEU A 48 18.07 -0.80 -0.86
CA LEU A 48 16.78 -0.36 -0.31
C LEU A 48 15.67 -1.39 -0.53
N ARG A 49 15.67 -2.03 -1.70
CA ARG A 49 14.70 -3.09 -2.01
C ARG A 49 14.88 -4.31 -1.11
N GLN A 50 16.11 -4.72 -0.82
CA GLN A 50 16.38 -5.82 0.10
C GLN A 50 15.90 -5.50 1.51
N TRP A 51 16.13 -4.28 2.00
CA TRP A 51 15.61 -3.82 3.28
C TRP A 51 14.09 -3.83 3.34
N ALA A 52 13.42 -3.37 2.29
CA ALA A 52 11.97 -3.39 2.25
C ALA A 52 11.39 -4.81 2.29
N ILE A 53 12.00 -5.75 1.56
CA ILE A 53 11.60 -7.17 1.57
C ILE A 53 11.89 -7.82 2.94
N ALA A 54 12.98 -7.44 3.60
CA ALA A 54 13.28 -7.91 4.95
C ALA A 54 12.23 -7.44 5.97
N ALA A 55 11.85 -6.16 5.92
CA ALA A 55 10.81 -5.59 6.77
C ALA A 55 9.41 -6.19 6.49
N GLU A 56 9.06 -6.45 5.22
CA GLU A 56 7.84 -7.20 4.87
C GLU A 56 7.89 -8.63 5.44
N SER A 57 9.06 -9.27 5.43
CA SER A 57 9.23 -10.59 6.03
C SER A 57 9.03 -10.56 7.53
N TRP A 58 9.54 -9.54 8.21
CA TRP A 58 9.26 -9.32 9.63
C TRP A 58 7.77 -9.09 9.92
N ALA A 59 7.09 -8.29 9.09
CA ALA A 59 5.65 -8.07 9.20
C ALA A 59 4.85 -9.39 9.12
N ARG A 60 5.29 -10.33 8.28
CA ARG A 60 4.68 -11.67 8.18
C ARG A 60 4.89 -12.50 9.45
N GLU A 61 6.01 -12.38 10.13
CA GLU A 61 6.24 -13.04 11.42
C GLU A 61 5.33 -12.45 12.52
N LEU A 62 5.16 -11.12 12.54
CA LEU A 62 4.24 -10.43 13.47
C LEU A 62 2.77 -10.83 13.28
N LEU A 63 2.40 -11.29 12.09
CA LEU A 63 1.06 -11.73 11.73
C LEU A 63 0.84 -13.25 11.87
N GLN A 64 1.85 -14.00 12.32
CA GLN A 64 1.79 -15.46 12.55
C GLN A 64 2.07 -15.94 14.00
N PRO A 65 2.06 -15.12 15.07
CA PRO A 65 2.26 -15.66 16.41
C PRO A 65 1.07 -16.57 16.80
N PRO A 66 1.29 -17.65 17.58
CA PRO A 66 0.25 -18.60 17.97
C PRO A 66 -1.01 -17.93 18.52
N ASP A 67 -0.85 -16.95 19.41
CA ASP A 67 -1.95 -16.21 20.03
C ASP A 67 -2.85 -15.53 19.00
N LEU A 68 -2.28 -15.00 17.91
CA LEU A 68 -3.04 -14.34 16.84
C LEU A 68 -3.70 -15.35 15.88
N LEU A 69 -3.15 -16.55 15.77
CA LEU A 69 -3.73 -17.64 14.98
C LEU A 69 -4.92 -18.27 15.69
N GLU A 70 -4.90 -18.31 17.02
CA GLU A 70 -5.99 -18.81 17.87
C GLU A 70 -6.99 -17.70 18.26
N ALA A 71 -6.63 -16.42 18.06
CA ALA A 71 -7.48 -15.30 18.38
C ALA A 71 -8.81 -15.34 17.61
N LYS A 72 -9.91 -15.19 18.35
CA LYS A 72 -11.26 -15.08 17.78
C LYS A 72 -11.53 -13.71 17.16
N THR A 73 -10.72 -12.71 17.49
CA THR A 73 -10.88 -11.33 17.04
C THR A 73 -9.55 -10.79 16.54
N ILE A 74 -9.63 -9.86 15.58
CA ILE A 74 -8.50 -9.05 15.11
C ILE A 74 -8.77 -7.62 15.55
N ASN A 75 -7.85 -7.03 16.33
CA ASN A 75 -8.03 -5.73 16.97
C ASN A 75 -6.72 -4.95 17.05
N LEU A 76 -6.81 -3.66 17.38
CA LEU A 76 -5.66 -2.73 17.39
C LEU A 76 -4.75 -2.82 18.63
N ALA A 77 -5.08 -3.67 19.62
CA ALA A 77 -4.20 -3.92 20.77
C ALA A 77 -3.20 -5.05 20.52
N GLN A 78 -3.41 -5.83 19.46
CA GLN A 78 -2.51 -6.92 19.09
C GLN A 78 -1.17 -6.37 18.56
N PRO A 79 -0.06 -7.11 18.74
CA PRO A 79 1.29 -6.61 18.41
C PRO A 79 1.46 -6.14 16.95
N TRP A 80 0.75 -6.74 16.00
CA TRP A 80 0.83 -6.37 14.59
C TRP A 80 0.39 -4.92 14.32
N ALA A 81 -0.50 -4.35 15.13
CA ALA A 81 -1.05 -3.00 14.93
C ALA A 81 -0.06 -1.89 15.31
N ARG A 82 1.01 -2.23 16.04
CA ARG A 82 2.12 -1.33 16.40
C ARG A 82 3.44 -2.04 16.17
N PRO A 83 3.81 -2.29 14.91
CA PRO A 83 4.97 -3.10 14.60
C PRO A 83 6.24 -2.37 15.04
N ALA A 84 7.10 -3.06 15.79
CA ALA A 84 8.44 -2.61 16.11
C ALA A 84 9.45 -3.42 15.31
N LEU A 85 10.41 -2.74 14.66
CA LEU A 85 11.52 -3.41 14.01
C LEU A 85 12.53 -3.88 15.07
N PRO A 86 13.05 -5.12 14.98
CA PRO A 86 13.94 -5.67 15.99
C PRO A 86 15.40 -5.23 15.78
N PHE A 87 15.67 -4.39 14.78
CA PHE A 87 17.00 -3.96 14.40
C PHE A 87 16.99 -2.46 14.05
N ASP A 88 18.12 -1.82 14.33
CA ASP A 88 18.46 -0.50 13.83
C ASP A 88 19.47 -0.66 12.68
N LEU A 89 19.35 0.18 11.65
CA LEU A 89 20.20 0.15 10.47
C LEU A 89 20.93 1.50 10.34
N PRO A 90 22.25 1.53 10.56
CA PRO A 90 23.00 2.78 10.47
C PRO A 90 22.81 3.47 9.10
N GLY A 91 22.24 4.67 9.11
CA GLY A 91 21.99 5.47 7.91
C GLY A 91 20.81 5.01 7.05
N VAL A 92 20.00 4.07 7.53
CA VAL A 92 18.77 3.60 6.85
C VAL A 92 17.60 3.65 7.85
N GLU A 93 16.60 4.46 7.53
CA GLU A 93 15.36 4.47 8.28
C GLU A 93 14.35 3.54 7.62
N VAL A 94 13.68 2.71 8.41
CA VAL A 94 12.62 1.82 7.95
C VAL A 94 11.37 2.08 8.77
N ARG A 95 10.31 2.54 8.12
CA ARG A 95 8.96 2.63 8.70
C ARG A 95 8.14 1.45 8.20
N LEU A 96 7.58 0.71 9.13
CA LEU A 96 6.73 -0.44 8.87
C LEU A 96 5.33 -0.15 9.43
N GLU A 97 4.31 -0.36 8.60
CA GLU A 97 2.91 -0.26 8.99
C GLU A 97 2.16 -1.50 8.55
N ILE A 98 1.24 -1.96 9.39
CA ILE A 98 0.36 -3.07 9.09
C ILE A 98 -1.07 -2.60 9.34
N GLU A 99 -1.91 -2.72 8.32
CA GLU A 99 -3.32 -2.36 8.37
C GLU A 99 -4.19 -3.58 8.14
N ASP A 100 -5.34 -3.63 8.80
CA ASP A 100 -6.39 -4.61 8.51
C ASP A 100 -7.22 -4.14 7.30
N LEU A 101 -7.22 -4.92 6.21
CA LEU A 101 -7.99 -4.61 5.01
C LEU A 101 -9.49 -4.87 5.19
N ALA A 102 -9.89 -5.75 6.12
CA ALA A 102 -11.30 -5.97 6.45
C ALA A 102 -11.94 -4.78 7.16
N ALA A 103 -11.14 -3.81 7.63
CA ALA A 103 -11.60 -2.53 8.16
C ALA A 103 -12.17 -1.59 7.08
N ARG A 104 -11.93 -1.89 5.80
CA ARG A 104 -12.26 -1.05 4.65
C ARG A 104 -13.56 -1.49 3.98
N PHE A 105 -14.18 -0.60 3.20
CA PHE A 105 -15.35 -0.95 2.41
C PHE A 105 -14.97 -1.95 1.30
N ASN A 106 -15.62 -3.12 1.29
CA ASN A 106 -15.36 -4.16 0.29
C ASN A 106 -16.13 -3.89 -1.01
N LEU A 107 -15.44 -3.36 -2.02
CA LEU A 107 -16.03 -3.02 -3.32
C LEU A 107 -16.56 -4.24 -4.07
N THR A 108 -16.00 -5.44 -3.82
CA THR A 108 -16.43 -6.67 -4.49
C THR A 108 -17.93 -6.88 -4.38
N ARG A 109 -18.56 -6.52 -3.25
CA ARG A 109 -20.02 -6.66 -3.04
C ARG A 109 -20.86 -5.88 -4.05
N LEU A 110 -20.34 -4.77 -4.56
CA LEU A 110 -21.02 -3.94 -5.56
C LEU A 110 -20.70 -4.34 -7.01
N LEU A 111 -19.59 -5.07 -7.18
CA LEU A 111 -19.06 -5.49 -8.48
C LEU A 111 -19.55 -6.88 -8.90
N LEU A 112 -20.12 -7.67 -7.98
CA LEU A 112 -20.72 -8.96 -8.30
C LEU A 112 -21.83 -8.83 -9.38
N PRO A 113 -21.99 -9.85 -10.25
CA PRO A 113 -23.07 -9.86 -11.22
C PRO A 113 -24.44 -9.87 -10.53
N GLY A 114 -25.38 -9.08 -11.04
CA GLY A 114 -26.74 -8.96 -10.50
C GLY A 114 -27.02 -7.61 -9.83
N LYS A 115 -28.08 -7.56 -9.02
CA LYS A 115 -28.42 -6.37 -8.22
C LYS A 115 -27.60 -6.42 -6.93
N ALA A 116 -26.80 -5.39 -6.69
CA ALA A 116 -26.10 -5.22 -5.42
C ALA A 116 -27.09 -5.09 -4.25
N ASP A 117 -26.68 -5.53 -3.06
CA ASP A 117 -27.50 -5.41 -1.87
C ASP A 117 -27.70 -3.95 -1.49
N GLU A 118 -28.91 -3.62 -1.04
CA GLU A 118 -29.32 -2.26 -0.71
C GLU A 118 -28.46 -1.67 0.42
N ILE A 119 -28.13 -2.50 1.42
CA ILE A 119 -27.26 -2.11 2.54
C ILE A 119 -25.86 -1.67 2.05
N SER A 120 -25.21 -2.43 1.16
CA SER A 120 -23.89 -2.03 0.65
C SER A 120 -23.96 -0.82 -0.27
N LEU A 121 -25.04 -0.66 -1.05
CA LEU A 121 -25.25 0.55 -1.88
C LEU A 121 -25.40 1.80 -1.01
N GLU A 122 -26.16 1.73 0.08
CA GLU A 122 -26.28 2.86 1.00
C GLU A 122 -24.98 3.16 1.74
N ARG A 123 -24.27 2.14 2.22
CA ARG A 123 -22.95 2.30 2.86
C ARG A 123 -21.95 2.96 1.90
N TRP A 124 -21.99 2.60 0.62
CA TRP A 124 -21.18 3.22 -0.42
C TRP A 124 -21.52 4.69 -0.62
N ALA A 125 -22.81 5.02 -0.72
CA ALA A 125 -23.25 6.41 -0.84
C ALA A 125 -22.79 7.26 0.36
N ARG A 126 -22.94 6.75 1.58
CA ARG A 126 -22.48 7.41 2.82
C ARG A 126 -20.97 7.57 2.86
N LEU A 127 -20.20 6.59 2.35
CA LEU A 127 -18.74 6.72 2.24
C LEU A 127 -18.35 7.85 1.30
N LEU A 128 -18.94 7.90 0.10
CA LEU A 128 -18.64 8.95 -0.87
C LEU A 128 -19.00 10.33 -0.33
N GLU A 129 -20.15 10.45 0.32
CA GLU A 129 -20.58 11.68 1.00
C GLU A 129 -19.58 12.11 2.08
N ALA A 130 -19.16 11.20 2.96
CA ALA A 130 -18.19 11.47 4.01
C ALA A 130 -16.81 11.88 3.49
N LEU A 131 -16.46 11.43 2.27
CA LEU A 131 -15.21 11.78 1.60
C LEU A 131 -15.34 13.01 0.70
N GLU A 132 -16.52 13.63 0.59
CA GLU A 132 -16.81 14.71 -0.35
C GLU A 132 -16.48 14.32 -1.80
N ILE A 133 -16.83 13.09 -2.18
CA ILE A 133 -16.66 12.55 -3.52
C ILE A 133 -18.06 12.49 -4.17
N PRO A 134 -18.22 13.03 -5.40
CA PRO A 134 -19.48 12.91 -6.13
C PRO A 134 -19.93 11.46 -6.27
N ALA A 135 -21.24 11.24 -6.41
CA ALA A 135 -21.79 9.90 -6.60
C ALA A 135 -21.06 9.18 -7.76
N LEU A 136 -20.44 8.05 -7.45
CA LEU A 136 -19.64 7.28 -8.38
C LEU A 136 -20.37 5.97 -8.72
N ASP A 137 -20.77 5.84 -9.98
CA ASP A 137 -21.43 4.64 -10.50
C ASP A 137 -20.40 3.56 -10.84
N LEU A 138 -20.52 2.41 -10.18
CA LEU A 138 -19.68 1.24 -10.40
C LEU A 138 -20.27 0.28 -11.46
N ALA A 139 -21.46 0.56 -12.01
CA ALA A 139 -22.09 -0.28 -13.02
C ALA A 139 -21.19 -0.65 -14.21
N PRO A 140 -20.33 0.24 -14.74
CA PRO A 140 -19.42 -0.12 -15.84
C PRO A 140 -18.41 -1.22 -15.50
N LEU A 141 -18.11 -1.43 -14.22
CA LEU A 141 -17.19 -2.47 -13.74
C LEU A 141 -17.92 -3.71 -13.20
N ARG A 142 -19.25 -3.71 -13.14
CA ARG A 142 -20.00 -4.83 -12.59
C ARG A 142 -19.89 -6.07 -13.48
N GLY A 143 -19.63 -7.22 -12.87
CA GLY A 143 -19.42 -8.50 -13.56
C GLY A 143 -18.07 -8.61 -14.26
N THR A 144 -17.20 -7.60 -14.13
CA THR A 144 -15.82 -7.63 -14.64
C THR A 144 -14.86 -8.16 -13.58
N GLU A 145 -13.72 -8.69 -14.02
CA GLU A 145 -12.64 -9.09 -13.10
C GLU A 145 -11.84 -7.86 -12.67
N VAL A 146 -12.18 -7.30 -11.51
CA VAL A 146 -11.45 -6.20 -10.87
C VAL A 146 -10.51 -6.77 -9.81
N SER A 147 -9.22 -6.74 -10.09
CA SER A 147 -8.17 -7.27 -9.20
C SER A 147 -7.38 -6.17 -8.47
N ASP A 148 -7.46 -4.92 -8.94
CA ASP A 148 -6.78 -3.78 -8.32
C ASP A 148 -7.67 -2.54 -8.30
N THR A 149 -7.71 -1.84 -7.16
CA THR A 149 -8.51 -0.61 -6.98
C THR A 149 -8.15 0.51 -7.96
N SER A 150 -6.96 0.50 -8.54
CA SER A 150 -6.56 1.47 -9.56
C SER A 150 -7.36 1.36 -10.86
N GLN A 151 -8.04 0.23 -11.11
CA GLN A 151 -8.97 0.05 -12.23
C GLN A 151 -10.23 0.92 -12.09
N LEU A 152 -10.50 1.50 -10.91
CA LEU A 152 -11.55 2.52 -10.76
C LEU A 152 -11.34 3.74 -11.66
N ARG A 153 -10.10 4.01 -12.12
CA ARG A 153 -9.80 5.05 -13.13
C ARG A 153 -10.43 4.82 -14.49
N LEU A 154 -10.98 3.63 -14.75
CA LEU A 154 -11.74 3.36 -15.97
C LEU A 154 -13.16 3.95 -15.90
N LEU A 155 -13.62 4.36 -14.71
CA LEU A 155 -14.93 4.97 -14.52
C LEU A 155 -14.92 6.45 -14.93
N PRO A 156 -16.01 6.95 -15.53
CA PRO A 156 -16.16 8.38 -15.81
C PRO A 156 -16.01 9.21 -14.53
N GLY A 157 -15.16 10.25 -14.59
CA GLY A 157 -14.96 11.19 -13.48
C GLY A 157 -13.98 10.73 -12.39
N VAL A 158 -13.35 9.56 -12.52
CA VAL A 158 -12.31 9.11 -11.57
C VAL A 158 -10.92 9.51 -12.08
N ASP A 159 -10.43 10.65 -11.60
CA ASP A 159 -9.05 11.07 -11.83
C ASP A 159 -8.08 10.51 -10.76
N GLN A 160 -6.81 10.93 -10.82
CA GLN A 160 -5.80 10.48 -9.87
C GLN A 160 -6.04 11.00 -8.45
N ASP A 161 -6.53 12.23 -8.29
CA ASP A 161 -6.76 12.83 -6.97
C ASP A 161 -7.92 12.15 -6.24
N LEU A 162 -9.05 11.97 -6.95
CA LEU A 162 -10.19 11.23 -6.44
C LEU A 162 -9.79 9.80 -6.07
N LEU A 163 -9.04 9.11 -6.95
CA LEU A 163 -8.56 7.77 -6.65
C LEU A 163 -7.69 7.74 -5.39
N GLN A 164 -6.77 8.70 -5.23
CA GLN A 164 -5.90 8.79 -4.04
C GLN A 164 -6.69 9.04 -2.76
N ARG A 165 -7.76 9.85 -2.81
CA ARG A 165 -8.67 10.11 -1.68
C ARG A 165 -9.51 8.89 -1.33
N LEU A 166 -9.94 8.11 -2.32
CA LEU A 166 -10.80 6.95 -2.13
C LEU A 166 -10.03 5.69 -1.67
N GLN A 167 -8.83 5.46 -2.21
CA GLN A 167 -8.02 4.25 -1.99
C GLN A 167 -7.80 3.83 -0.53
N PRO A 168 -7.61 4.74 0.45
CA PRO A 168 -7.48 4.37 1.86
C PRO A 168 -8.73 3.71 2.45
N PHE A 169 -9.91 3.96 1.88
CA PHE A 169 -11.19 3.57 2.46
C PHE A 169 -11.80 2.31 1.83
N VAL A 170 -11.25 1.85 0.71
CA VAL A 170 -11.79 0.72 -0.06
C VAL A 170 -10.79 -0.44 -0.16
N ALA A 171 -11.33 -1.65 -0.33
CA ALA A 171 -10.59 -2.87 -0.61
C ALA A 171 -11.36 -3.76 -1.60
N LEU A 172 -10.64 -4.66 -2.26
CA LEU A 172 -11.20 -5.74 -3.08
C LEU A 172 -10.93 -7.06 -2.36
N LEU A 173 -11.90 -7.51 -1.57
CA LEU A 173 -11.81 -8.74 -0.78
C LEU A 173 -12.85 -9.75 -1.27
N PRO A 174 -12.72 -11.05 -0.95
CA PRO A 174 -13.79 -12.02 -1.19
C PRO A 174 -15.13 -11.53 -0.65
N ALA A 175 -16.24 -11.85 -1.33
CA ALA A 175 -17.55 -11.28 -1.04
C ALA A 175 -18.04 -11.58 0.39
N GLU A 176 -17.62 -12.71 0.95
CA GLU A 176 -17.92 -13.14 2.32
C GLU A 176 -17.14 -12.37 3.40
N ALA A 177 -16.12 -11.59 3.02
CA ALA A 177 -15.38 -10.75 3.96
C ALA A 177 -16.34 -9.75 4.62
N THR A 178 -16.36 -9.74 5.95
CA THR A 178 -17.15 -8.82 6.78
C THR A 178 -16.32 -7.59 7.16
N LEU A 179 -17.01 -6.49 7.47
CA LEU A 179 -16.35 -5.27 7.97
C LEU A 179 -15.89 -5.51 9.40
N ASN A 180 -14.58 -5.51 9.64
CA ASN A 180 -14.04 -5.67 10.99
C ASN A 180 -14.23 -4.39 11.82
N VAL A 181 -15.18 -4.41 12.73
CA VAL A 181 -15.53 -3.24 13.57
C VAL A 181 -14.46 -2.91 14.61
N ASN A 182 -13.58 -3.86 14.93
CA ASN A 182 -12.51 -3.67 15.91
C ASN A 182 -11.35 -2.84 15.34
N THR A 183 -11.22 -2.78 14.02
CA THR A 183 -10.14 -2.07 13.30
C THR A 183 -10.66 -0.97 12.38
N ALA A 184 -11.95 -0.93 12.05
CA ALA A 184 -12.58 0.14 11.27
C ALA A 184 -12.33 1.53 11.90
N SER A 185 -11.98 2.54 11.10
CA SER A 185 -11.84 3.91 11.58
C SER A 185 -13.21 4.59 11.73
N ALA A 186 -13.23 5.81 12.28
CA ALA A 186 -14.45 6.61 12.38
C ALA A 186 -15.13 6.81 11.02
N THR A 187 -14.36 7.03 9.95
CA THR A 187 -14.93 7.24 8.62
C THR A 187 -15.60 5.98 8.07
N GLN A 188 -15.01 4.79 8.26
CA GLN A 188 -15.65 3.54 7.82
C GLN A 188 -16.86 3.21 8.68
N LEU A 189 -16.79 3.48 9.97
CA LEU A 189 -17.93 3.29 10.85
C LEU A 189 -19.08 4.23 10.46
N ALA A 190 -18.83 5.50 10.12
CA ALA A 190 -19.86 6.44 9.69
C ALA A 190 -20.64 6.03 8.41
N MET A 191 -20.21 4.97 7.71
CA MET A 191 -20.98 4.38 6.61
C MET A 191 -22.23 3.61 7.11
N LEU A 192 -22.25 3.22 8.38
CA LEU A 192 -23.33 2.43 8.97
C LEU A 192 -24.60 3.28 9.13
N GLU A 193 -25.75 2.68 8.81
CA GLU A 193 -27.04 3.33 8.96
C GLU A 193 -27.28 3.78 10.42
N GLY A 194 -27.87 4.96 10.58
CA GLY A 194 -28.16 5.53 11.90
C GLY A 194 -26.96 6.15 12.62
N MET A 195 -25.74 6.05 12.07
CA MET A 195 -24.55 6.53 12.75
C MET A 195 -23.98 7.81 12.11
N THR A 196 -23.84 8.87 12.91
CA THR A 196 -23.23 10.12 12.45
C THR A 196 -21.70 10.06 12.55
N ALA A 197 -21.01 11.00 11.88
CA ALA A 197 -19.56 11.15 12.02
C ALA A 197 -19.13 11.54 13.46
N ALA A 198 -20.03 12.14 14.26
CA ALA A 198 -19.75 12.40 15.68
C ALA A 198 -19.84 11.12 16.50
N ASP A 199 -20.89 10.32 16.28
CA ASP A 199 -21.07 9.02 16.96
C ASP A 199 -19.92 8.07 16.64
N ALA A 200 -19.52 8.00 15.38
CA ALA A 200 -18.39 7.16 14.95
C ALA A 200 -17.07 7.54 15.61
N ARG A 201 -16.79 8.85 15.78
CA ARG A 201 -15.59 9.34 16.47
C ARG A 201 -15.64 9.05 17.97
N ALA A 202 -16.78 9.33 18.60
CA ALA A 202 -17.00 9.04 20.02
C ALA A 202 -16.83 7.53 20.29
N PHE A 203 -17.38 6.70 19.41
CA PHE A 203 -17.26 5.26 19.47
C PHE A 203 -15.80 4.79 19.35
N VAL A 204 -15.04 5.27 18.36
CA VAL A 204 -13.62 4.90 18.20
C VAL A 204 -12.82 5.26 19.45
N ALA A 205 -13.09 6.43 20.04
CA ALA A 205 -12.42 6.88 21.25
C ALA A 205 -12.74 6.02 22.50
N GLN A 206 -13.93 5.41 22.53
CA GLN A 206 -14.39 4.56 23.63
C GLN A 206 -14.27 3.06 23.33
N ARG A 207 -13.73 2.69 22.16
CA ARG A 207 -13.60 1.29 21.75
C ARG A 207 -12.77 0.51 22.79
N PRO A 208 -13.27 -0.63 23.29
CA PRO A 208 -12.49 -1.48 24.18
C PRO A 208 -11.14 -1.83 23.55
N LEU A 209 -10.09 -1.89 24.37
CA LEU A 209 -8.73 -2.15 23.90
C LEU A 209 -8.65 -3.46 23.10
N GLU A 210 -9.26 -4.54 23.61
CA GLU A 210 -9.32 -5.85 22.95
C GLU A 210 -10.43 -5.96 21.88
N GLY A 211 -11.16 -4.88 21.64
CA GLY A 211 -12.32 -4.84 20.76
C GLY A 211 -13.54 -5.57 21.32
N TYR A 212 -14.50 -5.83 20.44
CA TYR A 212 -15.73 -6.57 20.71
C TYR A 212 -15.56 -8.04 20.34
N ALA A 213 -16.23 -8.91 21.10
CA ALA A 213 -16.18 -10.35 20.91
C ALA A 213 -16.93 -10.84 19.66
N ASP A 214 -17.96 -10.10 19.23
CA ASP A 214 -18.74 -10.37 18.04
C ASP A 214 -19.48 -9.10 17.55
N ALA A 215 -20.11 -9.19 16.38
CA ALA A 215 -20.86 -8.09 15.79
C ALA A 215 -22.11 -7.68 16.61
N GLN A 216 -22.69 -8.58 17.40
CA GLN A 216 -23.88 -8.28 18.22
C GLN A 216 -23.50 -7.53 19.51
N ALA A 217 -22.32 -7.77 20.04
CA ALA A 217 -21.74 -6.99 21.13
C ALA A 217 -21.44 -5.56 20.66
N PHE A 218 -20.95 -5.41 19.43
CA PHE A 218 -20.76 -4.10 18.79
C PHE A 218 -22.08 -3.32 18.67
N THR A 219 -23.14 -3.91 18.11
CA THR A 219 -24.41 -3.18 17.89
C THR A 219 -25.14 -2.81 19.18
N ARG A 220 -24.82 -3.46 20.30
CA ARG A 220 -25.36 -3.17 21.64
C ARG A 220 -24.42 -2.31 22.49
N ALA A 221 -23.33 -1.80 21.92
CA ALA A 221 -22.41 -0.95 22.64
C ALA A 221 -23.10 0.36 23.09
N PRO A 222 -22.70 0.94 24.24
CA PRO A 222 -23.21 2.23 24.67
C PRO A 222 -23.07 3.29 23.57
N GLY A 223 -24.14 4.05 23.32
CA GLY A 223 -24.19 5.05 22.26
C GLY A 223 -24.54 4.52 20.86
N LEU A 224 -24.56 3.19 20.68
CA LEU A 224 -25.06 2.55 19.45
C LEU A 224 -26.40 1.84 19.67
N ASP A 225 -26.71 1.48 20.92
CA ASP A 225 -27.98 0.86 21.27
C ASP A 225 -29.16 1.76 20.90
N GLY A 226 -30.15 1.20 20.21
CA GLY A 226 -31.31 1.93 19.69
C GLY A 226 -31.13 2.63 18.33
N LEU A 227 -29.92 2.68 17.75
CA LEU A 227 -29.70 3.24 16.40
C LEU A 227 -30.17 2.32 15.27
N GLY A 228 -30.54 1.07 15.58
CA GLY A 228 -31.03 0.11 14.60
C GLY A 228 -29.95 -0.49 13.70
N ILE A 229 -28.67 -0.36 14.06
CA ILE A 229 -27.55 -0.87 13.26
C ILE A 229 -27.67 -2.40 13.12
N ALA A 230 -27.85 -2.86 11.88
CA ALA A 230 -27.86 -4.28 11.58
C ALA A 230 -26.46 -4.89 11.66
N SER A 231 -26.33 -6.04 12.32
CA SER A 231 -25.08 -6.81 12.39
C SER A 231 -24.66 -7.43 11.04
N HIS A 232 -25.57 -7.41 10.05
CA HIS A 232 -25.31 -8.00 8.74
C HIS A 232 -24.08 -7.37 8.06
N GLY A 233 -23.18 -8.25 7.62
CA GLY A 233 -21.94 -7.88 6.96
C GLY A 233 -20.88 -7.25 7.89
N LEU A 234 -21.10 -7.23 9.20
CA LEU A 234 -20.13 -6.84 10.22
C LEU A 234 -19.43 -8.08 10.79
N GLY A 235 -18.18 -7.91 11.22
CA GLY A 235 -17.35 -8.94 11.80
C GLY A 235 -16.38 -8.36 12.81
N VAL A 236 -15.62 -9.23 13.45
CA VAL A 236 -14.62 -8.89 14.47
C VAL A 236 -13.26 -9.52 14.18
N ASP A 237 -13.17 -10.30 13.11
CA ASP A 237 -11.99 -10.99 12.64
C ASP A 237 -11.54 -10.45 11.28
N SER A 238 -10.34 -10.85 10.87
CA SER A 238 -9.81 -10.55 9.55
C SER A 238 -8.81 -11.60 9.12
N ARG A 239 -8.73 -11.79 7.80
CA ARG A 239 -7.72 -12.60 7.13
C ARG A 239 -6.85 -11.78 6.19
N TRP A 240 -7.11 -10.49 6.03
CA TRP A 240 -6.48 -9.69 4.99
C TRP A 240 -5.79 -8.49 5.60
N PHE A 241 -4.51 -8.34 5.29
CA PHE A 241 -3.67 -7.31 5.87
C PHE A 241 -2.89 -6.59 4.76
N ARG A 242 -2.67 -5.30 4.93
CA ARG A 242 -1.76 -4.52 4.08
C ARG A 242 -0.53 -4.18 4.87
N VAL A 243 0.62 -4.54 4.33
CA VAL A 243 1.93 -4.15 4.86
C VAL A 243 2.48 -3.03 4.00
N THR A 244 2.73 -1.88 4.62
CA THR A 244 3.43 -0.75 3.99
C THR A 244 4.82 -0.65 4.61
N VAL A 245 5.85 -0.68 3.78
CA VAL A 245 7.23 -0.45 4.18
C VAL A 245 7.77 0.76 3.44
N GLU A 246 8.26 1.74 4.19
CA GLU A 246 8.98 2.89 3.66
C GLU A 246 10.42 2.80 4.14
N VAL A 247 11.35 2.78 3.20
CA VAL A 247 12.80 2.74 3.47
C VAL A 247 13.40 4.03 2.94
N SER A 248 14.14 4.73 3.79
CA SER A 248 14.87 5.95 3.43
C SER A 248 16.35 5.81 3.77
N ALA A 249 17.24 6.26 2.88
CA ALA A 249 18.68 6.34 3.11
C ALA A 249 19.23 7.57 2.39
N GLY A 250 19.54 8.63 3.16
CA GLY A 250 19.85 9.94 2.60
C GLY A 250 18.72 10.46 1.70
N ALA A 251 19.00 10.68 0.42
CA ALA A 251 18.00 11.14 -0.55
C ALA A 251 17.19 10.00 -1.21
N ALA A 252 17.64 8.76 -1.08
CA ALA A 252 16.99 7.62 -1.71
C ALA A 252 15.82 7.14 -0.84
N ARG A 253 14.66 6.95 -1.48
CA ARG A 253 13.42 6.51 -0.82
C ARG A 253 12.79 5.39 -1.63
N LEU A 254 12.26 4.39 -0.94
CA LEU A 254 11.53 3.28 -1.54
C LEU A 254 10.28 2.99 -0.70
N ARG A 255 9.15 2.81 -1.37
CA ARG A 255 7.88 2.43 -0.75
C ARG A 255 7.39 1.11 -1.33
N LEU A 256 7.21 0.12 -0.47
CA LEU A 256 6.71 -1.21 -0.78
C LEU A 256 5.35 -1.39 -0.11
N VAL A 257 4.34 -1.77 -0.88
CA VAL A 257 3.02 -2.13 -0.37
C VAL A 257 2.72 -3.57 -0.76
N SER A 258 2.46 -4.42 0.23
CA SER A 258 2.08 -5.82 0.05
C SER A 258 0.73 -6.10 0.67
N ASP A 259 -0.18 -6.66 -0.13
CA ASP A 259 -1.47 -7.16 0.37
C ASP A 259 -1.30 -8.66 0.66
N LEU A 260 -1.64 -9.04 1.89
CA LEU A 260 -1.46 -10.38 2.44
C LEU A 260 -2.82 -11.00 2.77
N GLU A 261 -2.90 -12.31 2.63
CA GLU A 261 -4.03 -13.12 3.09
C GLU A 261 -3.54 -14.22 4.04
N ARG A 262 -4.32 -14.51 5.07
CA ARG A 262 -4.25 -15.71 5.89
C ARG A 262 -5.24 -16.75 5.36
N PRO A 263 -4.78 -17.77 4.61
CA PRO A 263 -5.66 -18.81 4.11
C PRO A 263 -6.29 -19.60 5.27
N ARG A 264 -7.47 -20.19 5.07
CA ARG A 264 -8.14 -21.00 6.11
C ARG A 264 -7.47 -22.36 6.31
N ASP A 265 -6.83 -22.84 5.27
CA ASP A 265 -6.21 -24.16 5.14
C ASP A 265 -4.69 -24.12 5.41
N SER A 266 -4.13 -22.94 5.69
CA SER A 266 -2.69 -22.78 5.90
C SER A 266 -2.38 -21.81 7.02
N LEU A 267 -1.38 -22.15 7.83
CA LEU A 267 -0.80 -21.23 8.80
C LEU A 267 0.14 -20.21 8.14
N ARG A 268 0.52 -20.42 6.88
CA ARG A 268 1.41 -19.51 6.15
C ARG A 268 0.62 -18.40 5.47
N LEU A 269 1.05 -17.17 5.66
CA LEU A 269 0.51 -16.02 4.94
C LEU A 269 0.84 -16.10 3.45
N ARG A 270 -0.14 -15.79 2.61
CA ARG A 270 -0.02 -15.66 1.17
C ARG A 270 0.10 -14.19 0.78
N VAL A 271 1.13 -13.84 0.00
CA VAL A 271 1.22 -12.52 -0.63
C VAL A 271 0.28 -12.52 -1.83
N LEU A 272 -0.77 -11.70 -1.79
CA LEU A 272 -1.72 -11.54 -2.91
C LEU A 272 -1.13 -10.63 -3.98
N GLN A 273 -0.55 -9.51 -3.55
CA GLN A 273 0.00 -8.51 -4.45
C GLN A 273 1.16 -7.79 -3.79
N ARG A 274 2.16 -7.41 -4.60
CA ARG A 274 3.28 -6.57 -4.20
C ARG A 274 3.46 -5.42 -5.17
N ARG A 275 3.52 -4.19 -4.65
CA ARG A 275 3.67 -2.96 -5.43
C ARG A 275 4.82 -2.12 -4.89
N PHE A 276 5.71 -1.69 -5.78
CA PHE A 276 6.68 -0.64 -5.48
C PHE A 276 6.08 0.68 -5.95
N LEU A 277 5.77 1.56 -5.01
CA LEU A 277 5.08 2.83 -5.27
C LEU A 277 6.07 3.99 -5.20
N ALA A 278 5.66 5.11 -5.79
CA ALA A 278 6.35 6.36 -5.52
C ALA A 278 6.35 6.64 -4.01
N PRO A 279 7.46 7.14 -3.44
CA PRO A 279 7.49 7.61 -2.07
C PRO A 279 6.40 8.67 -1.84
N THR A 280 5.80 8.66 -0.66
CA THR A 280 4.94 9.73 -0.15
C THR A 280 5.73 11.05 -0.13
N GLN A 281 5.15 12.11 -0.70
CA GLN A 281 5.74 13.44 -0.61
C GLN A 281 5.34 14.07 0.73
N GLY A 282 6.33 14.34 1.58
CA GLY A 282 6.19 14.84 2.96
C GLY A 282 6.28 13.70 3.98
N GLU A 283 7.20 13.67 4.95
CA GLU A 283 7.83 14.76 5.70
C GLU A 283 9.30 15.00 5.31
N SER A 284 9.72 16.28 5.30
CA SER A 284 11.11 16.60 5.60
C SER A 284 11.25 16.50 7.12
N PRO A 285 12.30 15.86 7.66
CA PRO A 285 12.64 16.08 9.05
C PRO A 285 13.03 17.57 9.18
N LEU A 286 12.21 18.34 9.87
CA LEU A 286 12.65 19.58 10.49
C LEU A 286 13.56 19.24 11.68
#